data_AF-A0A1V5M653-F1
#
_entry.id   AF-A0A1V5M653-F1
#
_cell.length_a   1.000
_cell.length_b   1.000
_cell.length_c   1.000
_cell.angle_alpha   90.00
_cell.angle_beta   90.00
_cell.angle_gamma   90.00
#
_symmetry.space_group_name_H-M   'P 1'
#
loop_
_entity.id
_entity.type
_entity.pdbx_description
1 polymer ?
#
loop_
_entity_poly.entity_id
_entity_poly.type
_entity_poly.pdbx_seq_one_letter_code
_entity_poly.pdbx_strand_id
1 'polypeptide(L)'
;MQLETPRAALFCPRLFNQHCGPAAESNKSELVIRTGLALSGRERPAELAAVLGKVGGRHYYARHLSEHFPGCRVETLREEPAISAYRLRDGERLHRFTYLADGESRDFLVAAASLFGKYSREIFWKKTVRFFAARASEPLPPASGYRDGITRRFVAATAGIRKRLGIPEDCFLRLR
;
A
#
# COMPACT_ATOMS: atom_id res chain seq x y z
N MET A 1 24.92 -0.47 11.53
CA MET A 1 23.61 -0.70 10.88
C MET A 1 23.59 0.09 9.59
N GLN A 2 23.64 -0.57 8.44
CA GLN A 2 23.51 0.09 7.14
C GLN A 2 22.02 0.07 6.77
N LEU A 3 21.43 1.24 6.58
CA LEU A 3 20.05 1.35 6.12
C LEU A 3 20.06 1.22 4.59
N GLU A 4 19.32 0.25 4.07
CA GLU A 4 19.10 0.13 2.63
C GLU A 4 18.17 1.23 2.12
N THR A 5 18.16 1.42 0.80
CA THR A 5 17.24 2.35 0.14
C THR A 5 15.78 1.94 0.40
N PRO A 6 14.93 2.85 0.91
CA PRO A 6 13.52 2.54 1.14
C PRO A 6 12.81 2.24 -0.19
N ARG A 7 11.96 1.23 -0.17
CA ARG A 7 11.14 0.83 -1.32
C ARG A 7 9.68 1.16 -1.06
N ALA A 8 8.98 1.65 -2.07
CA ALA A 8 7.54 1.87 -2.03
C ALA A 8 6.91 1.44 -3.35
N ALA A 9 5.67 0.94 -3.25
CA ALA A 9 4.82 0.69 -4.40
C ALA A 9 3.70 1.73 -4.45
N LEU A 10 3.52 2.34 -5.61
CA LEU A 10 2.47 3.33 -5.86
C LEU A 10 1.54 2.80 -6.94
N PHE A 11 0.24 2.85 -6.67
CA PHE A 11 -0.79 2.41 -7.59
C PHE A 11 -1.56 3.62 -8.09
N CYS A 12 -1.61 3.80 -9.41
CA CYS A 12 -2.59 4.72 -9.99
C CYS A 12 -4.02 4.17 -9.79
N PRO A 13 -5.05 5.01 -9.86
CA PRO A 13 -6.43 4.57 -9.65
C PRO A 13 -6.83 3.40 -10.54
N ARG A 14 -6.42 3.36 -11.81
CA ARG A 14 -6.74 2.23 -12.71
C ARG A 14 -6.15 0.91 -12.22
N LEU A 15 -4.85 0.88 -11.90
CA LEU A 15 -4.22 -0.33 -11.37
C LEU A 15 -4.86 -0.76 -10.05
N PHE A 16 -5.23 0.20 -9.20
CA PHE A 16 -5.99 -0.10 -7.98
C PHE A 16 -7.35 -0.72 -8.31
N ASN A 17 -8.09 -0.16 -9.27
CA ASN A 17 -9.43 -0.62 -9.66
C ASN A 17 -9.40 -2.01 -10.29
N GLN A 18 -8.35 -2.37 -11.03
CA GLN A 18 -8.18 -3.72 -11.56
C GLN A 18 -8.05 -4.77 -10.43
N HIS A 19 -7.49 -4.40 -9.28
CA HIS A 19 -7.28 -5.31 -8.16
C HIS A 19 -8.37 -5.24 -7.10
N CYS A 20 -9.09 -4.12 -7.00
CA CYS A 20 -9.97 -3.82 -5.86
C CYS A 20 -11.27 -3.12 -6.26
N GLY A 21 -11.56 -2.99 -7.54
CA GLY A 21 -12.82 -2.42 -8.04
C GLY A 21 -13.96 -3.44 -8.01
N PRO A 22 -15.16 -3.06 -8.46
CA PRO A 22 -16.38 -3.87 -8.28
C PRO A 22 -16.35 -5.21 -9.04
N ALA A 23 -15.53 -5.32 -10.09
CA ALA A 23 -15.34 -6.54 -10.86
C ALA A 23 -14.09 -7.35 -10.42
N ALA A 24 -13.36 -6.90 -9.39
CA ALA A 24 -12.14 -7.56 -8.96
C ALA A 24 -12.43 -8.68 -7.95
N GLU A 25 -11.69 -9.79 -8.08
CA GLU A 25 -11.77 -10.93 -7.16
C GLU A 25 -11.00 -10.71 -5.84
N SER A 26 -10.26 -9.60 -5.75
CA SER A 26 -9.42 -9.27 -4.60
C SER A 26 -9.87 -7.97 -3.94
N ASN A 27 -9.27 -7.66 -2.80
CA ASN A 27 -9.61 -6.47 -2.02
C ASN A 27 -8.36 -5.70 -1.61
N LYS A 28 -8.59 -4.49 -1.07
CA LYS A 28 -7.51 -3.59 -0.66
C LYS A 28 -6.52 -4.28 0.28
N SER A 29 -7.00 -5.07 1.24
CA SER A 29 -6.12 -5.69 2.23
C SER A 29 -5.23 -6.75 1.61
N GLU A 30 -5.77 -7.55 0.68
CA GLU A 30 -4.98 -8.52 -0.10
C GLU A 30 -3.90 -7.83 -0.95
N LEU A 31 -4.27 -6.76 -1.66
CA LEU A 31 -3.32 -5.99 -2.46
C LEU A 31 -2.19 -5.44 -1.59
N VAL A 32 -2.50 -4.87 -0.43
CA VAL A 32 -1.50 -4.30 0.50
C VAL A 32 -0.57 -5.38 1.04
N ILE A 33 -1.09 -6.53 1.49
CA ILE A 33 -0.28 -7.61 2.04
C ILE A 33 0.67 -8.18 0.97
N ARG A 34 0.12 -8.55 -0.20
CA ARG A 34 0.91 -9.14 -1.30
C ARG A 34 1.99 -8.17 -1.79
N THR A 35 1.64 -6.89 -1.92
CA THR A 35 2.60 -5.87 -2.36
C THR A 35 3.67 -5.62 -1.30
N GLY A 36 3.29 -5.53 -0.02
CA GLY A 36 4.24 -5.36 1.07
C GLY A 36 5.26 -6.49 1.15
N LEU A 37 4.80 -7.74 1.00
CA LEU A 37 5.69 -8.91 0.90
C LEU A 37 6.59 -8.82 -0.34
N ALA A 38 6.05 -8.48 -1.51
CA ALA A 38 6.84 -8.34 -2.73
C ALA A 38 7.93 -7.26 -2.67
N LEU A 39 7.76 -6.22 -1.86
CA LEU A 39 8.78 -5.19 -1.64
C LEU A 39 10.01 -5.73 -0.90
N SER A 40 9.89 -6.83 -0.14
CA SER A 40 11.03 -7.48 0.51
C SER A 40 12.08 -7.99 -0.50
N GLY A 41 11.73 -8.08 -1.78
CA GLY A 41 12.63 -8.46 -2.87
C GLY A 41 12.54 -9.94 -3.24
N ARG A 42 13.22 -10.32 -4.33
CA ARG A 42 13.29 -11.71 -4.79
C ARG A 42 14.47 -12.46 -4.19
N GLU A 43 15.56 -11.76 -3.91
CA GLU A 43 16.73 -12.33 -3.25
C GLU A 43 16.46 -12.45 -1.76
N ARG A 44 16.56 -13.69 -1.25
CA ARG A 44 16.35 -13.97 0.16
C ARG A 44 17.68 -13.87 0.90
N PRO A 45 17.81 -13.00 1.91
CA PRO A 45 18.96 -13.05 2.81
C PRO A 45 18.97 -14.39 3.56
N ALA A 46 20.12 -14.76 4.14
CA ALA A 46 20.25 -15.99 4.92
C ALA A 46 19.26 -16.04 6.11
N GLU A 47 18.96 -14.88 6.70
CA GLU A 47 17.93 -14.69 7.72
C GLU A 47 17.18 -13.38 7.44
N LEU A 48 15.87 -13.39 7.67
CA LEU A 48 15.00 -12.22 7.50
C LEU A 48 14.16 -12.04 8.75
N ALA A 49 14.25 -10.86 9.38
CA ALA A 49 13.34 -10.44 10.43
C ALA A 49 12.51 -9.26 9.92
N ALA A 50 11.21 -9.47 9.73
CA ALA A 50 10.30 -8.46 9.22
C ALA A 50 9.25 -8.09 10.29
N VAL A 51 9.13 -6.79 10.58
CA VAL A 51 8.07 -6.23 11.41
C VAL A 51 7.14 -5.41 10.51
N LEU A 52 5.84 -5.71 10.56
CA LEU A 52 4.82 -5.13 9.70
C LEU A 52 3.66 -4.59 10.54
N GLY A 53 2.95 -3.60 10.01
CA GLY A 53 1.65 -3.22 10.56
C GLY A 53 0.56 -4.22 10.17
N LYS A 54 -0.34 -4.55 11.10
CA LYS A 54 -1.55 -5.31 10.77
C LYS A 54 -2.41 -4.53 9.76
N VAL A 55 -3.00 -5.23 8.80
CA VAL A 55 -3.77 -4.62 7.69
C VAL A 55 -5.26 -4.76 7.95
N GLY A 56 -5.89 -3.66 8.38
CA GLY A 56 -7.30 -3.67 8.78
C GLY A 56 -7.53 -4.61 9.97
N GLY A 57 -8.70 -5.26 10.03
CA GLY A 57 -9.04 -6.22 11.09
C GLY A 57 -8.46 -7.64 10.89
N ARG A 58 -7.34 -7.80 10.18
CA ARG A 58 -6.78 -9.13 9.88
C ARG A 58 -5.91 -9.66 11.00
N HIS A 59 -6.17 -10.91 11.38
CA HIS A 59 -5.41 -11.64 12.40
C HIS A 59 -4.49 -12.73 11.83
N TYR A 60 -4.78 -13.21 10.63
CA TYR A 60 -4.15 -14.38 10.03
C TYR A 60 -3.37 -14.01 8.76
N TYR A 61 -2.08 -14.34 8.73
CA TYR A 61 -1.15 -14.04 7.63
C TYR A 61 -0.36 -15.27 7.15
N ALA A 62 -0.51 -16.42 7.81
CA ALA A 62 0.23 -17.64 7.46
C ALA A 62 0.04 -18.02 5.98
N ARG A 63 -1.18 -17.92 5.46
CA ARG A 63 -1.49 -18.18 4.04
C ARG A 63 -0.68 -17.28 3.11
N HIS A 64 -0.68 -15.97 3.34
CA HIS A 64 0.05 -15.00 2.52
C HIS A 64 1.56 -15.26 2.54
N LEU A 65 2.08 -15.63 3.70
CA LEU A 65 3.49 -15.99 3.87
C LEU A 65 3.81 -17.27 3.09
N SER A 66 2.99 -18.32 3.19
CA SER A 66 3.17 -19.56 2.42
C SER A 66 3.11 -19.32 0.91
N GLU A 67 2.15 -18.51 0.44
CA GLU A 67 2.01 -18.18 -0.98
C GLU A 67 3.20 -17.35 -1.50
N HIS A 68 3.73 -16.44 -0.68
CA HIS A 68 4.86 -15.60 -1.08
C HIS A 68 6.22 -16.32 -0.99
N PHE A 69 6.35 -17.25 -0.04
CA PHE A 69 7.56 -18.03 0.19
C PHE A 69 7.30 -19.52 -0.09
N PRO A 70 7.10 -19.90 -1.37
CA PRO A 70 6.86 -21.29 -1.73
C PRO A 70 8.05 -22.16 -1.30
N GLY A 71 7.74 -23.36 -0.80
CA GLY A 71 8.72 -24.30 -0.25
C GLY A 71 9.08 -24.08 1.23
N CYS A 72 8.76 -22.92 1.80
CA CYS A 72 9.02 -22.66 3.21
C CYS A 72 7.95 -23.26 4.11
N ARG A 73 8.35 -23.86 5.24
CA ARG A 73 7.41 -24.28 6.29
C ARG A 73 7.06 -23.08 7.17
N VAL A 74 5.80 -22.66 7.15
CA VAL A 74 5.28 -21.60 8.01
C VAL A 74 4.77 -22.18 9.32
N GLU A 75 5.35 -21.75 10.43
CA GLU A 75 4.94 -22.06 11.79
C GLU A 75 4.28 -20.81 12.40
N THR A 76 3.01 -20.93 12.77
CA THR A 76 2.29 -19.89 13.52
C THR A 76 2.72 -19.93 14.99
N LEU A 77 3.27 -18.82 15.48
CA LEU A 77 3.69 -18.70 16.88
C LEU A 77 2.60 -18.04 17.73
N ARG A 78 1.95 -16.98 17.21
CA ARG A 78 0.86 -16.25 17.86
C ARG A 78 -0.06 -15.61 16.83
N GLU A 79 -1.36 -15.57 17.12
CA GLU A 79 -2.37 -14.85 16.32
C GLU A 79 -3.41 -14.21 17.25
N GLU A 80 -3.11 -12.99 17.68
CA GLU A 80 -3.89 -12.24 18.67
C GLU A 80 -4.35 -10.89 18.06
N PRO A 81 -5.26 -10.16 18.73
CA PRO A 81 -5.62 -8.81 18.30
C PRO A 81 -4.42 -7.88 18.16
N ALA A 82 -3.52 -7.86 19.16
CA ALA A 82 -2.39 -6.94 19.19
C ALA A 82 -1.18 -7.37 18.34
N ILE A 83 -1.05 -8.67 18.04
CA ILE A 83 0.14 -9.23 17.39
C ILE A 83 -0.19 -10.51 16.61
N SER A 84 0.43 -10.71 15.44
CA SER A 84 0.52 -12.01 14.79
C SER A 84 1.99 -12.32 14.48
N ALA A 85 2.50 -13.46 14.91
CA ALA A 85 3.92 -13.81 14.77
C ALA A 85 4.09 -15.18 14.12
N TYR A 86 5.03 -15.25 13.19
CA TYR A 86 5.30 -16.44 12.39
C TYR A 86 6.80 -16.69 12.28
N ARG A 87 7.15 -17.96 12.16
CA ARG A 87 8.48 -18.44 11.83
C ARG A 87 8.42 -19.21 10.53
N LEU A 88 9.30 -18.89 9.59
CA LEU A 88 9.39 -19.58 8.30
C LEU A 88 10.73 -20.31 8.25
N ARG A 89 10.71 -21.60 7.90
CA ARG A 89 11.91 -22.39 7.68
C ARG A 89 12.10 -22.65 6.19
N ASP A 90 13.28 -22.31 5.66
CA ASP A 90 13.73 -22.51 4.28
C ASP A 90 15.03 -23.34 4.31
N GLY A 91 14.89 -24.67 4.37
CA GLY A 91 16.00 -25.55 4.76
C GLY A 91 16.51 -25.21 6.17
N GLU A 92 17.81 -24.90 6.27
CA GLU A 92 18.47 -24.47 7.51
C GLU A 92 18.23 -22.98 7.84
N ARG A 93 17.69 -22.20 6.90
CA ARG A 93 17.45 -20.77 7.09
C ARG A 93 16.19 -20.53 7.88
N LEU A 94 16.24 -19.49 8.72
CA LEU A 94 15.14 -19.10 9.58
C LEU A 94 14.73 -17.65 9.32
N HIS A 95 13.44 -17.43 9.09
CA HIS A 95 12.87 -16.09 8.97
C HIS A 95 11.78 -15.86 10.02
N ARG A 96 11.63 -14.62 10.46
CA ARG A 96 10.64 -14.18 11.45
C ARG A 96 9.79 -13.06 10.88
N PHE A 97 8.47 -13.20 11.01
CA PHE A 97 7.51 -12.19 10.58
C PHE A 97 6.59 -11.85 11.74
N THR A 98 6.53 -10.56 12.08
CA THR A 98 5.69 -10.05 13.16
C THR A 98 4.80 -8.94 12.63
N TYR A 99 3.48 -9.13 12.73
CA TYR A 99 2.47 -8.13 12.41
C TYR A 99 1.95 -7.49 13.70
N LEU A 100 2.09 -6.18 13.85
CA LEU A 100 1.69 -5.42 15.04
C LEU A 100 0.44 -4.59 14.77
N ALA A 101 -0.55 -4.70 15.65
CA ALA A 101 -1.57 -3.65 15.76
C ALA A 101 -0.91 -2.36 16.23
N ASP A 102 -1.34 -1.23 15.68
CA ASP A 102 -0.77 0.09 15.97
C ASP A 102 0.76 0.12 15.83
N GLY A 103 1.30 -0.59 14.83
CA GLY A 103 2.74 -0.79 14.68
C GLY A 103 3.54 0.53 14.60
N GLU A 104 2.95 1.61 14.11
CA GLU A 104 3.58 2.95 14.07
C GLU A 104 3.96 3.47 15.47
N SER A 105 3.22 3.12 16.53
CA SER A 105 3.53 3.53 17.90
C SER A 105 4.44 2.55 18.65
N ARG A 106 4.66 1.35 18.08
CA ARG A 106 5.32 0.23 18.75
C ARG A 106 6.66 -0.16 18.14
N ASP A 107 6.92 0.22 16.89
CA ASP A 107 8.14 -0.15 16.17
C ASP A 107 8.61 0.98 15.24
N PHE A 108 9.89 1.32 15.34
CA PHE A 108 10.50 2.40 14.58
C PHE A 108 10.51 2.14 13.06
N LEU A 109 10.78 0.91 12.62
CA LEU A 109 10.84 0.58 11.19
C LEU A 109 9.44 0.64 10.58
N VAL A 110 8.41 0.21 11.32
CA VAL A 110 7.01 0.36 10.89
C VAL A 110 6.63 1.84 10.79
N ALA A 111 6.99 2.67 11.78
CA ALA A 111 6.76 4.10 11.74
C ALA A 111 7.46 4.77 10.53
N ALA A 112 8.74 4.43 10.31
CA ALA A 112 9.54 4.93 9.19
C ALA A 112 8.94 4.54 7.83
N ALA A 113 8.55 3.27 7.65
CA ALA A 113 7.91 2.80 6.43
C ALA A 113 6.57 3.53 6.16
N SER A 114 5.78 3.75 7.21
CA SER A 114 4.52 4.49 7.11
C SER A 114 4.73 5.95 6.72
N LEU A 115 5.69 6.62 7.36
CA LEU A 115 6.06 8.00 7.05
C LEU A 115 6.51 8.13 5.59
N PHE A 116 7.35 7.20 5.13
CA PHE A 116 7.81 7.16 3.74
C PHE A 116 6.64 6.98 2.75
N GLY A 117 5.70 6.08 3.06
CA GLY A 117 4.49 5.86 2.25
C GLY A 117 3.59 7.10 2.18
N LYS A 118 3.31 7.73 3.34
CA LYS A 118 2.50 8.97 3.42
C LYS A 118 3.18 10.12 2.68
N TYR A 119 4.48 10.29 2.85
CA TYR A 119 5.25 11.32 2.15
C TYR A 119 5.26 11.11 0.64
N SER A 120 5.44 9.86 0.19
CA SER A 120 5.34 9.51 -1.23
C SER A 120 3.96 9.84 -1.80
N ARG A 121 2.88 9.50 -1.07
CA ARG A 121 1.50 9.87 -1.45
C ARG A 121 1.35 11.38 -1.63
N GLU A 122 1.87 12.18 -0.70
CA GLU A 122 1.80 13.65 -0.77
C GLU A 122 2.52 14.21 -1.99
N ILE A 123 3.71 13.70 -2.33
CA ILE A 123 4.45 14.15 -3.53
C ILE A 123 3.61 13.91 -4.79
N PHE A 124 3.11 12.69 -4.97
CA PHE A 124 2.34 12.34 -6.17
C PHE A 124 1.02 13.10 -6.22
N TRP A 125 0.35 13.29 -5.08
CA TRP A 125 -0.87 14.07 -5.03
C TRP A 125 -0.64 15.54 -5.40
N LYS A 126 0.40 16.18 -4.87
CA LYS A 126 0.79 17.55 -5.24
C LYS A 126 1.12 17.68 -6.72
N LYS A 127 1.81 16.69 -7.31
CA LYS A 127 2.08 16.64 -8.75
C LYS A 127 0.78 16.55 -9.58
N THR A 128 -0.17 15.72 -9.17
CA THR A 128 -1.49 15.62 -9.82
C THR A 128 -2.23 16.96 -9.77
N VAL A 129 -2.31 17.60 -8.62
CA VAL A 129 -2.98 18.90 -8.49
C VAL A 129 -2.32 19.96 -9.39
N ARG A 130 -0.98 20.04 -9.39
CA ARG A 130 -0.21 20.95 -10.25
C ARG A 130 -0.44 20.69 -11.75
N PHE A 131 -0.54 19.42 -12.15
CA PHE A 131 -0.79 19.04 -13.53
C PHE A 131 -2.11 19.61 -14.06
N PHE A 132 -3.18 19.56 -13.25
CA PHE A 132 -4.47 20.14 -13.62
C PHE A 132 -4.47 21.66 -13.52
N ALA A 133 -3.86 22.23 -12.48
CA ALA A 133 -3.78 23.68 -12.31
C ALA A 133 -3.10 24.37 -13.51
N ALA A 134 -2.02 23.79 -14.03
CA ALA A 134 -1.33 24.31 -15.22
C ALA A 134 -2.14 24.24 -16.52
N ARG A 135 -3.33 23.63 -16.52
CA ARG A 135 -4.19 23.42 -17.70
C ARG A 135 -5.59 24.01 -17.55
N ALA A 136 -5.86 24.62 -16.40
CA ALA A 136 -7.12 25.25 -16.10
C ALA A 136 -7.09 26.71 -16.59
N SER A 137 -8.21 27.16 -17.16
CA SER A 137 -8.41 28.56 -17.52
C SER A 137 -8.72 29.44 -16.30
N GLU A 138 -9.18 28.82 -15.22
CA GLU A 138 -9.52 29.45 -13.94
C GLU A 138 -8.83 28.72 -12.78
N PRO A 139 -8.60 29.40 -11.64
CA PRO A 139 -8.08 28.76 -10.45
C PRO A 139 -8.93 27.55 -10.01
N LEU A 140 -8.29 26.39 -9.85
CA LEU A 140 -8.97 25.19 -9.38
C LEU A 140 -9.19 25.25 -7.86
N PRO A 141 -10.31 24.70 -7.34
CA PRO A 141 -10.50 24.56 -5.90
C PRO A 141 -9.46 23.61 -5.29
N PRO A 142 -9.24 23.64 -3.96
CA PRO A 142 -8.33 22.72 -3.30
C PRO A 142 -8.79 21.27 -3.45
N ALA A 143 -7.84 20.33 -3.31
CA ALA A 143 -8.09 18.91 -3.41
C ALA A 143 -7.36 18.17 -2.28
N SER A 144 -8.09 17.50 -1.40
CA SER A 144 -7.48 16.73 -0.28
C SER A 144 -7.01 15.34 -0.71
N GLY A 145 -7.56 14.83 -1.83
CA GLY A 145 -7.30 13.48 -2.33
C GLY A 145 -8.03 12.39 -1.54
N TYR A 146 -8.98 12.77 -0.68
CA TYR A 146 -9.88 11.88 0.04
C TYR A 146 -11.29 11.94 -0.54
N ARG A 147 -12.16 11.03 -0.12
CA ARG A 147 -13.56 11.01 -0.57
C ARG A 147 -14.40 11.99 0.25
N ASP A 148 -14.08 13.28 0.15
CA ASP A 148 -14.71 14.37 0.89
C ASP A 148 -15.29 15.45 -0.05
N GLY A 149 -15.93 16.48 0.53
CA GLY A 149 -16.51 17.59 -0.23
C GLY A 149 -15.47 18.44 -0.97
N ILE A 150 -14.26 18.53 -0.43
CA ILE A 150 -13.15 19.31 -1.00
C ILE A 150 -12.75 18.68 -2.33
N THR A 151 -12.42 17.39 -2.31
CA THR A 151 -12.02 16.65 -3.51
C THR A 151 -13.16 16.53 -4.51
N ARG A 152 -14.43 16.39 -4.07
CA ARG A 152 -15.58 16.39 -4.99
C ARG A 152 -15.65 17.66 -5.84
N ARG A 153 -15.41 18.83 -5.26
CA ARG A 153 -15.36 20.10 -6.01
C ARG A 153 -14.21 20.11 -7.02
N PHE A 154 -13.02 19.65 -6.64
CA PHE A 154 -11.89 19.52 -7.56
C PHE A 154 -12.18 18.56 -8.72
N VAL A 155 -12.79 17.41 -8.43
CA VAL A 155 -13.19 16.43 -9.46
C VAL A 155 -14.16 17.06 -10.46
N ALA A 156 -15.15 17.82 -10.01
CA ALA A 156 -16.09 18.52 -10.89
C ALA A 156 -15.37 19.59 -11.74
N ALA A 157 -14.57 20.46 -11.10
CA ALA A 157 -13.85 21.55 -11.79
C ALA A 157 -12.86 21.05 -12.85
N THR A 158 -12.30 19.85 -12.68
CA THR A 158 -11.34 19.26 -13.61
C THR A 158 -11.98 18.40 -14.70
N ALA A 159 -13.31 18.24 -14.73
CA ALA A 159 -14.00 17.37 -15.68
C ALA A 159 -13.77 17.75 -17.15
N GLY A 160 -13.85 19.04 -17.49
CA GLY A 160 -13.59 19.53 -18.85
C GLY A 160 -12.15 19.27 -19.31
N ILE A 161 -11.18 19.48 -18.42
CA ILE A 161 -9.76 19.20 -18.69
C ILE A 161 -9.56 17.70 -18.93
N ARG A 162 -10.14 16.84 -18.08
CA ARG A 162 -10.05 15.38 -18.25
C ARG A 162 -10.65 14.92 -19.58
N LYS A 163 -11.83 15.44 -19.95
CA LYS A 163 -12.48 15.13 -21.23
C LYS A 163 -11.60 15.52 -22.43
N ARG A 164 -11.05 16.74 -22.43
CA ARG A 164 -10.17 17.24 -23.49
C ARG A 164 -8.89 16.41 -23.64
N LEU A 165 -8.34 15.91 -22.53
CA LEU A 165 -7.14 15.08 -22.52
C LEU A 165 -7.40 13.58 -22.71
N GLY A 166 -8.66 13.16 -22.85
CA GLY A 166 -9.03 11.76 -22.94
C GLY A 166 -8.66 10.95 -21.69
N ILE A 167 -8.65 11.55 -20.49
CA ILE A 167 -8.36 10.86 -19.23
C ILE A 167 -9.60 10.10 -18.78
N PRO A 168 -9.58 8.74 -18.78
CA PRO A 168 -10.74 7.96 -18.39
C PRO A 168 -11.04 8.08 -16.89
N GLU A 169 -12.30 7.91 -16.50
CA GLU A 169 -12.72 8.08 -15.11
C GLU A 169 -12.04 7.07 -14.17
N ASP A 170 -11.91 5.82 -14.59
CA ASP A 170 -11.23 4.74 -13.84
C ASP A 170 -9.71 4.97 -13.71
N CYS A 171 -9.12 5.85 -14.52
CA CYS A 171 -7.74 6.32 -14.36
C CYS A 171 -7.61 7.43 -13.32
N PHE A 172 -8.68 8.18 -13.05
CA PHE A 172 -8.67 9.34 -12.18
C PHE A 172 -9.24 9.02 -10.79
N LEU A 173 -10.26 8.17 -10.71
CA LEU A 173 -10.98 7.84 -9.48
C LEU A 173 -10.80 6.37 -9.11
N ARG A 174 -10.70 6.13 -7.79
CA ARG A 174 -10.88 4.79 -7.24
C ARG A 174 -12.36 4.45 -7.23
N LEU A 175 -12.73 3.40 -7.95
CA LEU A 175 -14.08 2.86 -8.02
C LEU A 175 -14.43 2.13 -6.71
N ARG A 176 -15.73 1.95 -6.48
CA ARG A 176 -16.25 1.17 -5.35
C ARG A 176 -16.57 -0.23 -5.82
#